data_AF-A0A7J7JB19-F1
#
_entry.id   AF-A0A7J7JB19-F1
#
_cell.length_a   1.000
_cell.length_b   1.000
_cell.length_c   1.000
_cell.angle_alpha   90.00
_cell.angle_beta   90.00
_cell.angle_gamma   90.00
#
_symmetry.space_group_name_H-M   'P 1'
#
loop_
_entity.id
_entity.type
_entity.pdbx_description
1 polymer ?
#
loop_
_entity_poly.entity_id
_entity_poly.type
_entity_poly.pdbx_seq_one_letter_code
_entity_poly.pdbx_strand_id
1 'polypeptide(L)'
;MDQELSTIVTWILLLSNALVMGQEFTPRSYCTPEDSCWPTTDDFDELQSLNPSMEVITRGDGGWAEASNLVLNRRISETPGAVVYVRNSSHVQAVVKFSQDYNLNLKIISSGHEFIGRNIAPGCLLLSVAYMDEISTDLSCPEHSSGCMNVEPGGLVAAGVQSC
;
A
#
# COMPACT_ATOMS: atom_id res chain seq x y z
N MET A 1 -23.99 -45.29 -42.27
CA MET A 1 -22.64 -44.70 -42.07
C MET A 1 -22.64 -43.88 -40.77
N ASP A 2 -23.37 -44.36 -39.75
CA ASP A 2 -23.94 -43.52 -38.69
C ASP A 2 -23.55 -43.98 -37.28
N GLN A 3 -22.81 -45.09 -37.16
CA GLN A 3 -22.44 -45.68 -35.87
C GLN A 3 -21.06 -45.20 -35.38
N GLU A 4 -20.17 -44.81 -36.30
CA GLU A 4 -18.84 -44.24 -36.01
C GLU A 4 -18.91 -42.81 -35.46
N LEU A 5 -19.96 -42.04 -35.83
CA LEU A 5 -20.14 -40.68 -35.34
C LEU A 5 -20.65 -40.65 -33.89
N SER A 6 -21.43 -41.65 -33.48
CA SER A 6 -21.98 -41.74 -32.12
C SER A 6 -20.89 -42.02 -31.08
N THR A 7 -19.90 -42.85 -31.40
CA THR A 7 -18.80 -43.17 -30.48
C THR A 7 -17.89 -41.95 -30.30
N ILE A 8 -17.56 -41.23 -31.38
CA ILE A 8 -16.70 -40.03 -31.33
C ILE A 8 -17.34 -38.92 -30.48
N VAL A 9 -18.64 -38.66 -30.63
CA VAL A 9 -19.35 -37.65 -29.82
C VAL A 9 -19.37 -38.03 -28.33
N THR A 10 -19.47 -39.33 -28.03
CA THR A 10 -19.47 -39.82 -26.63
C THR A 10 -18.09 -39.65 -25.97
N TRP A 11 -16.99 -39.82 -26.71
CA TRP A 11 -15.64 -39.55 -26.21
C TRP A 11 -15.35 -38.05 -26.00
N ILE A 12 -15.88 -37.18 -26.87
CA ILE A 12 -15.72 -35.71 -26.75
C ILE A 12 -16.47 -35.18 -25.51
N LEU A 13 -17.64 -35.74 -25.20
CA LEU A 13 -18.42 -35.37 -24.01
C LEU A 13 -17.82 -35.92 -22.70
N LEU A 14 -17.06 -37.02 -22.74
CA LEU A 14 -16.35 -37.54 -21.57
C LEU A 14 -15.04 -36.79 -21.28
N LEU A 15 -14.39 -36.20 -22.28
CA LEU A 15 -13.17 -35.40 -22.12
C LEU A 15 -13.41 -33.96 -21.63
N SER A 16 -14.64 -33.43 -21.75
CA SER A 16 -14.96 -32.04 -21.40
C SER A 16 -15.30 -31.83 -19.91
N ASN A 17 -15.48 -32.91 -19.12
CA ASN A 17 -15.81 -32.83 -17.70
C ASN A 17 -14.61 -32.92 -16.74
N ALA A 18 -13.39 -33.07 -17.24
CA ALA A 18 -12.19 -33.21 -16.39
C ALA A 18 -11.38 -31.92 -16.20
N LEU A 19 -11.84 -30.79 -16.75
CA LEU A 19 -11.12 -29.50 -16.66
C LEU A 19 -11.88 -28.45 -15.85
N VAL A 20 -12.44 -28.82 -14.70
CA VAL A 20 -12.66 -27.86 -13.63
C VAL A 20 -11.57 -28.12 -12.60
N MET A 21 -10.37 -27.64 -12.94
CA MET A 21 -9.29 -27.53 -11.97
C MET A 21 -9.83 -26.72 -10.79
N GLY A 22 -9.71 -27.28 -9.60
CA GLY A 22 -10.01 -26.57 -8.37
C GLY A 22 -9.34 -25.21 -8.41
N GLN A 23 -10.13 -24.15 -8.31
CA GLN A 23 -9.60 -22.88 -7.88
C GLN A 23 -9.17 -23.10 -6.43
N GLU A 24 -7.88 -23.39 -6.23
CA GLU A 24 -7.28 -23.25 -4.92
C GLU A 24 -7.51 -21.80 -4.50
N PHE A 25 -8.35 -21.62 -3.48
CA PHE A 25 -8.48 -20.36 -2.80
C PHE A 25 -7.18 -20.17 -2.01
N THR A 26 -6.11 -19.77 -2.69
CA THR A 26 -4.92 -19.30 -2.00
C THR A 26 -5.36 -18.03 -1.27
N PRO A 27 -5.26 -17.97 0.07
CA PRO A 27 -5.45 -16.69 0.76
C PRO A 27 -4.50 -15.71 0.07
N ARG A 28 -5.01 -14.57 -0.43
CA ARG A 28 -4.20 -13.61 -1.19
C ARG A 28 -2.93 -13.31 -0.41
N SER A 29 -1.84 -13.97 -0.76
CA SER A 29 -0.52 -13.69 -0.23
C SER A 29 -0.09 -12.44 -0.95
N TYR A 30 0.07 -11.36 -0.20
CA TYR A 30 0.68 -10.16 -0.73
C TYR A 30 2.08 -10.49 -1.20
N CYS A 31 2.51 -9.81 -2.25
CA CYS A 31 3.88 -9.94 -2.69
C CYS A 31 4.83 -9.34 -1.65
N THR A 32 5.92 -10.04 -1.36
CA THR A 32 6.96 -9.63 -0.41
C THR A 32 8.31 -9.49 -1.13
N PRO A 33 9.31 -8.79 -0.55
CA PRO A 33 10.61 -8.57 -1.19
C PRO A 33 11.39 -9.82 -1.62
N GLU A 34 11.01 -10.99 -1.10
CA GLU A 34 11.63 -12.28 -1.43
C GLU A 34 10.97 -12.94 -2.66
N ASP A 35 9.78 -12.48 -3.06
CA ASP A 35 9.01 -13.02 -4.16
C ASP A 35 9.41 -12.38 -5.49
N SER A 36 9.30 -13.16 -6.58
CA SER A 36 9.59 -12.67 -7.93
C SER A 36 8.57 -11.66 -8.47
N CYS A 37 7.43 -11.50 -7.81
CA CYS A 37 6.42 -10.48 -8.13
C CYS A 37 6.77 -9.10 -7.54
N TRP A 38 7.81 -9.01 -6.71
CA TRP A 38 8.14 -7.77 -6.02
C TRP A 38 8.71 -6.76 -7.01
N PRO A 39 8.29 -5.48 -6.94
CA PRO A 39 8.80 -4.46 -7.83
C PRO A 39 10.33 -4.36 -7.73
N THR A 40 10.96 -4.22 -8.88
CA THR A 40 12.40 -3.97 -8.99
C THR A 40 12.72 -2.54 -8.58
N THR A 41 14.02 -2.23 -8.42
CA THR A 41 14.48 -0.87 -8.21
C THR A 41 14.02 0.06 -9.34
N ASP A 42 14.01 -0.44 -10.59
CA ASP A 42 13.59 0.33 -11.76
C ASP A 42 12.10 0.70 -11.68
N ASP A 43 11.25 -0.18 -11.13
CA ASP A 43 9.82 0.10 -10.94
C ASP A 43 9.59 1.19 -9.87
N PHE A 44 10.41 1.20 -8.82
CA PHE A 44 10.38 2.25 -7.79
C PHE A 44 10.94 3.58 -8.32
N ASP A 45 12.00 3.51 -9.13
CA ASP A 45 12.58 4.68 -9.80
C ASP A 45 11.59 5.30 -10.80
N GLU A 46 10.84 4.49 -11.55
CA GLU A 46 9.78 4.97 -12.42
C GLU A 46 8.70 5.70 -11.61
N LEU A 47 8.21 5.08 -10.53
CA LEU A 47 7.21 5.67 -9.64
C LEU A 47 7.69 7.04 -9.08
N GLN A 48 8.96 7.13 -8.70
CA GLN A 48 9.57 8.36 -8.21
C GLN A 48 9.80 9.39 -9.32
N SER A 49 10.18 8.97 -10.53
CA SER A 49 10.36 9.87 -11.68
C SER A 49 9.07 10.59 -12.06
N LEU A 50 7.92 9.91 -11.92
CA LEU A 50 6.59 10.47 -12.13
C LEU A 50 6.17 11.41 -10.99
N ASN A 51 6.81 11.32 -9.82
CA ASN A 51 6.49 12.07 -8.60
C ASN A 51 7.77 12.57 -7.91
N PRO A 52 8.48 13.56 -8.47
CA PRO A 52 9.84 13.94 -8.03
C PRO A 52 9.90 14.51 -6.60
N SER A 53 8.77 14.96 -6.05
CA SER A 53 8.65 15.40 -4.65
C SER A 53 8.43 14.25 -3.65
N MET A 54 8.26 13.03 -4.13
CA MET A 54 8.12 11.81 -3.34
C MET A 54 9.49 11.17 -3.13
N GLU A 55 9.70 10.56 -1.98
CA GLU A 55 10.92 9.83 -1.67
C GLU A 55 10.60 8.36 -1.44
N VAL A 56 11.30 7.48 -2.16
CA VAL A 56 11.20 6.03 -2.00
C VAL A 56 12.53 5.55 -1.45
N ILE A 57 12.49 4.79 -0.36
CA ILE A 57 13.67 4.17 0.26
C ILE A 57 13.45 2.67 0.29
N THR A 58 14.36 1.94 -0.34
CA THR A 58 14.36 0.48 -0.45
C THR A 58 15.55 -0.14 0.28
N ARG A 59 15.55 -1.47 0.40
CA ARG A 59 16.66 -2.21 1.02
C ARG A 59 17.93 -2.07 0.18
N GLY A 60 18.87 -1.26 0.64
CA GLY A 60 20.15 -1.01 -0.03
C GLY A 60 20.47 0.49 -0.16
N ASP A 61 19.45 1.34 -0.04
CA ASP A 61 19.60 2.78 -0.09
C ASP A 61 20.22 3.35 1.19
N GLY A 62 20.91 4.48 1.05
CA GLY A 62 21.32 5.28 2.20
C GLY A 62 20.09 5.73 2.99
N GLY A 63 20.11 5.59 4.32
CA GLY A 63 18.96 5.93 5.17
C GLY A 63 17.95 4.78 5.39
N TRP A 64 18.18 3.59 4.83
CA TRP A 64 17.31 2.42 5.06
C TRP A 64 17.22 2.02 6.54
N ALA A 65 18.33 2.13 7.29
CA ALA A 65 18.34 1.77 8.72
C ALA A 65 17.39 2.67 9.53
N GLU A 66 17.31 3.95 9.18
CA GLU A 66 16.40 4.90 9.79
C GLU A 66 14.96 4.70 9.30
N ALA A 67 14.77 4.55 7.99
CA ALA A 67 13.44 4.41 7.37
C ALA A 67 12.72 3.10 7.76
N SER A 68 13.46 2.00 7.93
CA SER A 68 12.88 0.73 8.37
C SER A 68 12.46 0.73 9.86
N ASN A 69 12.89 1.73 10.63
CA ASN A 69 12.61 1.87 12.06
C ASN A 69 11.62 3.02 12.39
N LEU A 70 10.72 3.36 11.46
CA LEU A 70 9.72 4.41 11.69
C LEU A 70 8.66 4.07 12.76
N VAL A 71 8.47 2.79 13.08
CA VAL A 71 7.57 2.38 14.17
C VAL A 71 8.26 2.61 15.51
N LEU A 72 7.79 3.61 16.26
CA LEU A 72 8.39 3.99 17.54
C LEU A 72 8.19 2.96 18.64
N ASN A 73 7.23 2.05 18.46
CA ASN A 73 6.98 0.96 19.39
C ASN A 73 7.98 -0.18 19.19
N ARG A 74 9.05 -0.16 20.00
CA ARG A 74 10.16 -1.13 19.99
C ARG A 74 9.78 -2.58 20.35
N ARG A 75 8.51 -2.86 20.66
CA ARG A 75 8.02 -4.24 20.86
C ARG A 75 7.67 -4.94 19.55
N ILE A 76 7.63 -4.21 18.44
CA ILE A 76 7.36 -4.73 17.11
C ILE A 76 8.68 -4.77 16.34
N SER A 77 9.05 -5.95 15.84
CA SER A 77 10.29 -6.16 15.07
C SER A 77 10.04 -6.40 13.58
N GLU A 78 8.83 -6.07 13.11
CA GLU A 78 8.49 -6.23 11.71
C GLU A 78 9.23 -5.21 10.87
N THR A 79 9.75 -5.63 9.72
CA THR A 79 10.50 -4.77 8.80
C THR A 79 9.72 -4.58 7.51
N PRO A 80 9.55 -3.34 7.03
CA PRO A 80 8.91 -3.09 5.75
C PRO A 80 9.84 -3.57 4.62
N GLY A 81 9.26 -3.79 3.44
CA GLY A 81 10.02 -4.08 2.21
C GLY A 81 10.52 -2.82 1.52
N ALA A 82 9.74 -1.76 1.57
CA ALA A 82 10.08 -0.42 1.08
C ALA A 82 9.30 0.64 1.86
N VAL A 83 9.82 1.86 1.90
CA VAL A 83 9.20 3.01 2.55
C VAL A 83 9.01 4.13 1.54
N VAL A 84 7.81 4.70 1.49
CA VAL A 84 7.48 5.80 0.59
C VAL A 84 6.99 6.99 1.39
N TYR A 85 7.68 8.11 1.27
CA TYR A 85 7.33 9.36 1.91
C TYR A 85 6.52 10.23 0.96
N VAL A 86 5.27 10.48 1.31
CA VAL A 86 4.33 11.27 0.52
C VAL A 86 4.19 12.70 1.06
N ARG A 87 3.82 13.64 0.19
CA ARG A 87 3.69 15.08 0.51
C ARG A 87 2.36 15.70 0.07
N ASN A 88 1.54 14.95 -0.67
CA ASN A 88 0.28 15.42 -1.20
C ASN A 88 -0.63 14.23 -1.53
N SER A 89 -1.90 14.51 -1.81
CA SER A 89 -2.90 13.48 -2.15
C SER A 89 -2.60 12.74 -3.46
N SER A 90 -1.95 13.38 -4.43
CA SER A 90 -1.57 12.74 -5.70
C SER A 90 -0.57 11.60 -5.47
N HIS A 91 0.42 11.81 -4.59
CA HIS A 91 1.36 10.75 -4.23
C HIS A 91 0.65 9.57 -3.56
N VAL A 92 -0.30 9.83 -2.66
CA VAL A 92 -1.08 8.76 -2.01
C VAL A 92 -1.83 7.93 -3.06
N GLN A 93 -2.47 8.58 -4.03
CA GLN A 93 -3.18 7.88 -5.11
C GLN A 93 -2.23 7.04 -5.97
N ALA A 94 -1.05 7.58 -6.30
CA ALA A 94 -0.04 6.86 -7.07
C ALA A 94 0.46 5.62 -6.33
N VAL A 95 0.77 5.74 -5.03
CA VAL A 95 1.25 4.61 -4.21
C VAL A 95 0.17 3.57 -3.97
N VAL A 96 -1.09 3.98 -3.75
CA VAL A 96 -2.22 3.05 -3.64
C VAL A 96 -2.39 2.27 -4.94
N LYS A 97 -2.35 2.95 -6.09
CA LYS A 97 -2.43 2.28 -7.39
C LYS A 97 -1.26 1.31 -7.59
N PHE A 98 -0.04 1.75 -7.33
CA PHE A 98 1.16 0.91 -7.40
C PHE A 98 1.04 -0.34 -6.51
N SER A 99 0.54 -0.18 -5.28
CA SER A 99 0.31 -1.32 -4.37
C SER A 99 -0.74 -2.31 -4.90
N GLN A 100 -1.74 -1.83 -5.64
CA GLN A 100 -2.74 -2.70 -6.26
C GLN A 100 -2.16 -3.44 -7.46
N ASP A 101 -1.41 -2.74 -8.32
CA ASP A 101 -0.82 -3.29 -9.54
C ASP A 101 0.17 -4.42 -9.21
N TYR A 102 0.94 -4.28 -8.12
CA TYR A 102 1.90 -5.28 -7.65
C TYR A 102 1.41 -6.18 -6.51
N ASN A 103 0.12 -6.08 -6.12
CA ASN A 103 -0.48 -6.84 -5.02
C ASN A 103 0.35 -6.78 -3.71
N LEU A 104 0.77 -5.57 -3.34
CA LEU A 104 1.60 -5.30 -2.16
C LEU A 104 0.73 -5.09 -0.92
N ASN A 105 1.24 -5.51 0.23
CA ASN A 105 0.61 -5.19 1.52
C ASN A 105 0.90 -3.72 1.84
N LEU A 106 -0.06 -2.83 1.59
CA LEU A 106 0.09 -1.41 1.90
C LEU A 106 -0.20 -1.13 3.38
N LYS A 107 0.77 -0.52 4.07
CA LYS A 107 0.62 -0.04 5.45
C LYS A 107 0.87 1.45 5.52
N ILE A 108 0.12 2.14 6.38
CA ILE A 108 0.18 3.60 6.49
C ILE A 108 0.72 3.97 7.86
N ILE A 109 1.64 4.94 7.90
CA ILE A 109 2.22 5.49 9.12
C ILE A 109 2.21 7.02 9.07
N SER A 110 1.82 7.64 10.19
CA SER A 110 1.95 9.09 10.41
C SER A 110 3.07 9.37 11.43
N SER A 111 2.74 9.40 12.73
CA SER A 111 3.68 9.71 13.82
C SER A 111 4.36 8.47 14.43
N GLY A 112 3.97 7.27 14.03
CA GLY A 112 4.58 6.02 14.52
C GLY A 112 4.25 5.65 15.97
N HIS A 113 3.37 6.39 16.66
CA HIS A 113 2.93 6.12 18.05
C HIS A 113 1.86 5.02 18.17
N GLU A 114 1.73 4.15 17.18
CA GLU A 114 0.76 3.05 17.23
C GLU A 114 1.27 1.95 18.17
N PHE A 115 0.49 1.67 19.22
CA PHE A 115 0.90 0.81 20.32
C PHE A 115 0.73 -0.71 20.06
N ILE A 116 0.06 -1.13 18.97
CA ILE A 116 -0.38 -2.52 18.75
C ILE A 116 0.21 -3.15 17.47
N GLY A 117 0.98 -2.40 16.68
CA GLY A 117 1.62 -2.83 15.44
C GLY A 117 0.71 -2.94 14.24
N ARG A 118 -0.43 -2.25 14.21
CA ARG A 118 -1.34 -2.29 13.05
C ARG A 118 -0.79 -1.55 11.83
N ASN A 119 0.18 -0.66 12.04
CA ASN A 119 0.80 0.19 11.04
C ASN A 119 2.01 -0.43 10.34
N ILE A 120 2.34 -1.70 10.60
CA ILE A 120 3.45 -2.39 9.95
C ILE A 120 3.15 -3.88 9.77
N ALA A 121 3.73 -4.48 8.73
CA ALA A 121 3.71 -5.92 8.50
C ALA A 121 5.02 -6.32 7.82
N PRO A 122 5.49 -7.57 8.00
CA PRO A 122 6.71 -8.02 7.36
C PRO A 122 6.59 -7.92 5.83
N GLY A 123 7.59 -7.29 5.20
CA GLY A 123 7.64 -7.12 3.75
C GLY A 123 6.58 -6.17 3.17
N CYS A 124 5.93 -5.35 4.00
CA CYS A 124 4.91 -4.41 3.52
C CYS A 124 5.51 -3.22 2.77
N LEU A 125 4.73 -2.61 1.88
CA LEU A 125 4.99 -1.26 1.38
C LEU A 125 4.49 -0.26 2.43
N LEU A 126 5.41 0.46 3.06
CA LEU A 126 5.08 1.41 4.12
C LEU A 126 4.95 2.83 3.55
N LEU A 127 3.72 3.36 3.55
CA LEU A 127 3.41 4.72 3.13
C LEU A 127 3.45 5.65 4.35
N SER A 128 4.42 6.55 4.38
CA SER A 128 4.59 7.58 5.40
C SER A 128 3.93 8.89 4.96
N VAL A 129 2.91 9.32 5.71
CA VAL A 129 2.26 10.63 5.53
C VAL A 129 2.88 11.73 6.40
N ALA A 130 4.02 11.46 7.05
CA ALA A 130 4.63 12.36 8.02
C ALA A 130 4.98 13.76 7.46
N TYR A 131 5.19 13.89 6.15
CA TYR A 131 5.47 15.16 5.47
C TYR A 131 4.24 15.84 4.85
N MET A 132 3.04 15.31 5.11
CA MET A 132 1.78 16.02 4.85
C MET A 132 1.39 16.76 6.13
N ASP A 133 2.13 17.81 6.48
CA ASP A 133 2.05 18.51 7.76
C ASP A 133 1.46 19.93 7.67
N GLU A 134 0.86 20.29 6.54
CA GLU A 134 0.25 21.60 6.37
C GLU A 134 -0.98 21.78 7.29
N ILE A 135 -1.03 22.95 7.94
CA ILE A 135 -2.18 23.41 8.72
C ILE A 135 -2.63 24.75 8.16
N SER A 136 -3.86 24.83 7.69
CA SER A 136 -4.46 26.08 7.19
C SER A 136 -5.75 26.41 7.93
N THR A 137 -6.09 27.69 8.00
CA THR A 137 -7.30 28.20 8.67
C THR A 137 -8.11 29.06 7.71
N ASP A 138 -9.40 28.76 7.59
CA ASP A 138 -10.36 29.55 6.84
C ASP A 138 -11.36 30.19 7.81
N LEU A 139 -11.16 31.46 8.11
CA LEU A 139 -12.06 32.24 8.98
C LEU A 139 -13.41 32.57 8.32
N SER A 140 -13.51 32.36 7.00
CA SER A 140 -14.73 32.59 6.21
C SER A 140 -15.48 31.31 5.85
N CYS A 141 -15.09 30.19 6.46
CA CYS A 141 -15.69 28.89 6.21
C CYS A 141 -17.22 28.94 6.43
N PRO A 142 -18.04 28.53 5.45
CA PRO A 142 -19.50 28.61 5.55
C PRO A 142 -20.08 27.60 6.55
N GLU A 143 -19.30 26.62 6.99
CA GLU A 143 -19.72 25.54 7.87
C GLU A 143 -19.79 25.98 9.34
N HIS A 144 -18.98 26.96 9.76
CA HIS A 144 -18.96 27.41 11.14
C HIS A 144 -18.57 28.90 11.27
N SER A 145 -19.28 29.63 12.13
CA SER A 145 -19.09 31.07 12.32
C SER A 145 -17.72 31.46 12.89
N SER A 146 -16.99 30.51 13.46
CA SER A 146 -15.63 30.72 13.99
C SER A 146 -14.53 30.35 13.00
N GLY A 147 -14.89 29.97 11.77
CA GLY A 147 -13.96 29.44 10.77
C GLY A 147 -13.70 27.94 10.90
N CYS A 148 -12.96 27.41 9.93
CA CYS A 148 -12.54 26.02 9.84
C CYS A 148 -11.01 25.93 9.84
N MET A 149 -10.48 24.80 10.28
CA MET A 149 -9.06 24.48 10.20
C MET A 149 -8.91 23.20 9.39
N ASN A 150 -8.07 23.24 8.36
CA ASN A 150 -7.67 22.06 7.61
C ASN A 150 -6.30 21.62 8.12
N VAL A 151 -6.19 20.35 8.50
CA VAL A 151 -4.96 19.74 8.98
C VAL A 151 -4.68 18.54 8.09
N GLU A 152 -3.50 18.49 7.50
CA GLU A 152 -3.06 17.34 6.72
C GLU A 152 -2.74 16.11 7.59
N PRO A 153 -2.73 14.88 7.04
CA PRO A 153 -2.65 13.64 7.82
C PRO A 153 -1.38 13.43 8.67
N GLY A 154 -0.28 14.11 8.32
CA GLY A 154 0.97 14.15 9.09
C GLY A 154 1.03 15.28 10.12
N GLY A 155 0.10 16.23 10.05
CA GLY A 155 0.04 17.38 10.96
C GLY A 155 -0.18 16.94 12.42
N LEU A 156 0.75 17.32 13.30
CA LEU A 156 0.62 17.08 14.73
C LEU A 156 -0.17 18.22 15.37
N VAL A 157 -1.42 17.95 15.74
CA VAL A 157 -2.24 18.91 16.47
C VAL A 157 -1.95 18.78 17.97
N ALA A 158 -1.60 19.90 18.61
CA ALA A 158 -1.35 19.93 20.04
C ALA A 158 -2.62 19.58 20.84
N ALA A 159 -2.45 18.86 21.97
CA ALA A 159 -3.54 18.55 22.88
C ALA A 159 -4.19 19.84 23.41
N GLY A 160 -5.46 20.07 23.04
CA GLY A 160 -6.23 21.27 23.40
C GLY A 160 -6.98 21.92 22.23
N VAL A 161 -6.72 21.51 21.00
CA VAL A 161 -7.52 21.91 19.83
C VAL A 161 -8.75 21.01 19.74
N GLN A 162 -9.92 21.58 19.96
CA GLN A 162 -11.20 20.90 19.83
C GLN A 162 -11.67 21.11 18.39
N SER A 163 -11.59 20.08 17.55
CA SER A 163 -12.36 20.04 16.31
C SER A 163 -13.84 20.06 16.71
N CYS A 164 -14.53 21.13 16.32
CA CYS A 164 -15.95 21.33 16.61
C CYS A 164 -16.81 20.29 15.86
#